data_AF-A9L0G8-F1
#
_entry.id   AF-A9L0G8-F1
#
_cell.length_a   1.000
_cell.length_b   1.000
_cell.length_c   1.000
_cell.angle_alpha   90.00
_cell.angle_beta   90.00
_cell.angle_gamma   90.00
#
_symmetry.space_group_name_H-M   'P 1'
#
loop_
_entity.id
_entity.type
_entity.pdbx_description
1 polymer ?
#
loop_
_entity_poly.entity_id
_entity_poly.type
_entity_poly.pdbx_seq_one_letter_code
_entity_poly.pdbx_strand_id
1 'polypeptide(L)'
;MLALGCVQSLKCNTNECPTGVTTNNPKLVRGLEVTEKWKRVRNYHQHMLDDFSALLAASGCHSLDEMNRNLIYRKVDKQWHSYAKVVKTQRIL
;
A
#
# COMPACT_ATOMS: atom_id res chain seq x y z
N MET A 1 -7.80 -3.84 -2.03
CA MET A 1 -8.14 -4.76 -3.15
C MET A 1 -7.57 -6.16 -2.95
N LEU A 2 -6.24 -6.35 -2.91
CA LEU A 2 -5.63 -7.70 -2.76
C LEU A 2 -6.04 -8.43 -1.47
N ALA A 3 -5.92 -7.77 -0.30
CA ALA A 3 -6.32 -8.36 0.98
C ALA A 3 -7.81 -8.78 1.01
N LEU A 4 -8.67 -8.03 0.31
CA LEU A 4 -10.10 -8.33 0.17
C LEU A 4 -10.38 -9.53 -0.76
N GLY A 5 -9.39 -9.97 -1.56
CA GLY A 5 -9.49 -11.12 -2.45
C GLY A 5 -9.44 -10.81 -3.95
N CYS A 6 -8.83 -9.70 -4.38
CA CYS A 6 -8.49 -9.55 -5.79
C CYS A 6 -7.45 -10.61 -6.20
N VAL A 7 -7.66 -11.26 -7.35
CA VAL A 7 -6.78 -12.29 -7.93
C VAL A 7 -6.12 -11.84 -9.23
N GLN A 8 -6.13 -10.53 -9.50
CA GLN A 8 -5.52 -9.92 -10.68
C GLN A 8 -6.03 -10.50 -12.02
N SER A 9 -7.32 -10.80 -12.12
CA SER A 9 -7.92 -11.36 -13.34
C SER A 9 -8.03 -10.37 -14.51
N LEU A 10 -7.78 -9.08 -14.27
CA LEU A 10 -7.93 -7.99 -15.27
C LEU A 10 -9.33 -7.90 -15.91
N LYS A 11 -10.37 -8.34 -15.18
CA LYS A 11 -11.78 -8.30 -15.62
C LYS A 11 -12.62 -7.21 -14.94
N CYS A 12 -11.97 -6.19 -14.37
CA CYS A 12 -12.65 -5.24 -13.49
C CYS A 12 -13.72 -4.40 -14.21
N ASN A 13 -13.52 -4.09 -15.50
CA ASN A 13 -14.41 -3.28 -16.31
C ASN A 13 -15.51 -4.09 -17.03
N THR A 14 -15.45 -5.43 -17.01
CA THR A 14 -16.37 -6.28 -17.79
C THR A 14 -17.58 -6.75 -17.00
N ASN A 15 -17.70 -6.36 -15.73
CA ASN A 15 -18.70 -6.88 -14.78
C ASN A 15 -18.52 -8.39 -14.44
N GLU A 16 -17.39 -9.00 -14.81
CA GLU A 16 -17.10 -10.43 -14.62
C GLU A 16 -16.01 -10.71 -13.56
N CYS A 17 -15.89 -9.86 -12.54
CA CYS A 17 -14.93 -10.08 -11.47
C CYS A 17 -15.18 -11.44 -10.78
N PRO A 18 -14.22 -12.40 -10.84
CA PRO A 18 -14.46 -13.76 -10.36
C PRO A 18 -14.58 -13.84 -8.83
N THR A 19 -14.11 -12.82 -8.11
CA THR A 19 -14.13 -12.80 -6.64
C THR A 19 -15.19 -11.88 -6.04
N GLY A 20 -16.07 -11.33 -6.89
CA GLY A 20 -17.21 -10.52 -6.46
C GLY A 20 -16.87 -9.08 -6.06
N VAL A 21 -15.61 -8.66 -6.18
CA VAL A 21 -15.16 -7.35 -5.68
C VAL A 21 -15.62 -6.20 -6.59
N THR A 22 -15.60 -6.39 -7.90
CA THR A 22 -15.95 -5.36 -8.91
C THR A 22 -16.97 -5.90 -9.90
N THR A 23 -18.18 -6.17 -9.42
CA THR A 23 -19.30 -6.66 -10.22
C THR A 23 -20.63 -6.26 -9.59
N ASN A 24 -21.62 -5.98 -10.42
CA ASN A 24 -23.02 -5.80 -10.05
C ASN A 24 -23.84 -7.07 -10.33
N ASN A 25 -23.24 -8.14 -10.88
CA ASN A 25 -23.92 -9.40 -11.11
C ASN A 25 -24.15 -10.11 -9.77
N PRO A 26 -25.41 -10.34 -9.32
CA PRO A 26 -25.68 -10.94 -8.01
C PRO A 26 -25.05 -12.33 -7.83
N LYS A 27 -24.89 -13.10 -8.92
CA LYS A 27 -24.24 -14.42 -8.89
C LYS A 27 -22.74 -14.33 -8.59
N LEU A 28 -22.09 -13.22 -8.91
CA LEU A 28 -20.66 -13.01 -8.66
C LEU A 28 -20.43 -12.25 -7.35
N VAL A 29 -21.32 -11.33 -6.96
CA VAL A 29 -21.25 -10.61 -5.68
C VAL A 29 -21.21 -11.56 -4.48
N ARG A 30 -21.85 -12.74 -4.56
CA ARG A 30 -21.74 -13.79 -3.52
C ARG A 30 -20.30 -14.17 -3.17
N GLY A 31 -19.35 -13.95 -4.07
CA GLY A 31 -17.93 -14.17 -3.84
C GLY A 31 -17.31 -13.17 -2.86
N LEU A 32 -17.92 -11.99 -2.66
CA LEU A 32 -17.57 -10.99 -1.65
C LEU A 32 -18.24 -11.33 -0.31
N GLU A 33 -17.82 -12.45 0.26
CA GLU A 33 -18.29 -12.92 1.57
C GLU A 33 -17.67 -12.04 2.68
N VAL A 34 -18.50 -11.20 3.31
CA VAL A 34 -18.04 -10.21 4.29
C VAL A 34 -17.50 -10.88 5.54
N THR A 35 -18.20 -11.89 6.08
CA THR A 35 -17.94 -12.58 7.35
C THR A 35 -16.51 -13.09 7.48
N GLU A 36 -15.90 -13.49 6.38
CA GLU A 36 -14.52 -13.99 6.31
C GLU A 36 -13.55 -12.95 5.75
N LYS A 37 -13.94 -12.19 4.72
CA LYS A 37 -12.98 -11.30 4.03
C LYS A 37 -12.59 -10.08 4.86
N TRP A 38 -13.43 -9.61 5.78
CA TRP A 38 -13.07 -8.50 6.67
C TRP A 38 -11.85 -8.84 7.53
N LYS A 39 -11.74 -10.10 8.00
CA LYS A 39 -10.62 -10.58 8.83
C LYS A 39 -9.30 -10.47 8.09
N ARG A 40 -9.29 -10.77 6.78
CA ARG A 40 -8.10 -10.66 5.93
C ARG A 40 -7.63 -9.22 5.79
N VAL A 41 -8.57 -8.28 5.63
CA VAL A 41 -8.25 -6.84 5.54
C VAL A 41 -7.71 -6.33 6.87
N ARG A 42 -8.33 -6.72 8.00
CA ARG A 42 -7.84 -6.41 9.34
C ARG A 42 -6.41 -6.93 9.55
N ASN A 43 -6.16 -8.20 9.26
CA ASN A 43 -4.85 -8.81 9.46
C ASN A 43 -3.78 -8.15 8.58
N TYR A 44 -4.10 -7.87 7.31
CA TYR A 44 -3.19 -7.13 6.43
C TYR A 44 -2.85 -5.75 6.98
N HIS A 45 -3.84 -5.00 7.49
CA HIS A 45 -3.59 -3.70 8.09
C HIS A 45 -2.75 -3.79 9.37
N GLN A 46 -3.03 -4.76 10.24
CA GLN A 46 -2.26 -4.98 11.46
C GLN A 46 -0.79 -5.27 11.14
N HIS A 47 -0.51 -6.21 10.24
CA HIS A 47 0.87 -6.51 9.85
C HIS A 47 1.58 -5.32 9.20
N MET A 48 0.86 -4.52 8.41
CA MET A 48 1.42 -3.30 7.85
C MET A 48 1.82 -2.29 8.94
N LEU A 49 1.05 -2.16 10.02
CA LEU A 49 1.41 -1.32 11.16
C LEU A 49 2.62 -1.88 11.92
N ASP A 50 2.69 -3.20 12.10
CA ASP A 50 3.81 -3.85 12.77
C ASP A 50 5.12 -3.62 11.98
N ASP A 51 5.10 -3.88 10.66
CA ASP A 51 6.23 -3.66 9.75
C ASP A 51 6.64 -2.18 9.70
N PHE A 52 5.66 -1.29 9.60
CA PHE A 52 5.91 0.15 9.59
C PHE A 52 6.57 0.62 10.89
N SER A 53 6.10 0.14 12.05
CA SER A 53 6.65 0.49 13.35
C SER A 53 8.09 -0.02 13.49
N ALA A 54 8.37 -1.22 13.01
CA ALA A 54 9.73 -1.77 12.97
C ALA A 54 10.66 -0.93 12.09
N LEU A 55 10.21 -0.50 10.91
CA LEU A 55 10.98 0.38 10.02
C LEU A 55 11.20 1.77 10.63
N LEU A 56 10.18 2.35 11.27
CA LEU A 56 10.27 3.63 11.96
C LEU A 56 11.34 3.57 13.05
N ALA A 57 11.29 2.56 13.92
CA ALA A 57 12.30 2.35 14.95
C ALA A 57 13.70 2.11 14.36
N ALA A 58 13.81 1.31 13.29
CA ALA A 58 15.08 1.05 12.61
C ALA A 58 15.68 2.31 11.95
N SER A 59 14.85 3.28 11.58
CA SER A 59 15.31 4.59 11.11
C SER A 59 15.78 5.54 12.22
N GLY A 60 15.69 5.12 13.49
CA GLY A 60 16.08 5.91 14.65
C GLY A 60 15.04 6.94 15.08
N CYS A 61 13.80 6.84 14.59
CA CYS A 61 12.70 7.70 15.00
C CYS A 61 11.94 7.10 16.19
N HIS A 62 11.62 7.94 17.18
CA HIS A 62 10.81 7.57 18.35
C HIS A 62 9.36 8.03 18.23
N SER A 63 9.08 8.96 17.31
CA SER A 63 7.75 9.49 17.01
C SER A 63 7.57 9.71 15.51
N LEU A 64 6.32 9.85 15.06
CA LEU A 64 6.03 10.09 13.64
C LEU A 64 6.54 11.47 13.17
N ASP A 65 6.56 12.46 14.06
CA ASP A 65 6.97 13.83 13.74
C ASP A 65 8.48 13.95 13.45
N GLU A 66 9.28 12.99 13.92
CA GLU A 66 10.70 12.90 13.61
C GLU A 66 10.94 12.43 12.16
N MET A 67 9.97 11.75 11.55
CA MET A 67 10.10 11.26 10.18
C MET A 67 10.15 12.43 9.20
N ASN A 68 11.25 12.53 8.46
CA ASN A 68 11.45 13.59 7.49
C ASN A 68 12.27 13.14 6.28
N ARG A 69 12.29 13.97 5.24
CA ARG A 69 12.91 13.65 3.94
C ARG A 69 14.43 13.46 3.99
N ASN A 70 15.10 13.77 5.11
CA ASN A 70 16.52 13.46 5.27
C ASN A 70 16.78 11.97 5.51
N LEU A 71 15.77 11.23 6.01
CA LEU A 71 15.88 9.81 6.33
C LEU A 71 15.65 8.89 5.12
N ILE A 72 15.08 9.43 4.04
CA ILE A 72 14.78 8.67 2.82
C ILE A 72 15.87 8.95 1.79
N TYR A 73 16.49 7.90 1.25
CA TYR A 73 17.58 8.00 0.29
C TYR A 73 17.20 7.43 -1.09
N ARG A 74 17.65 8.09 -2.14
CA ARG A 74 17.54 7.63 -3.52
C ARG A 74 18.89 7.74 -4.22
N LYS A 75 19.18 6.77 -5.08
CA LYS A 75 20.34 6.82 -5.96
C LYS A 75 20.02 7.70 -7.19
N VAL A 76 20.80 8.76 -7.39
CA VAL A 76 20.75 9.68 -8.54
C VAL A 76 22.16 9.77 -9.10
N ASP A 77 22.34 9.62 -10.41
CA ASP A 77 23.66 9.69 -11.07
C ASP A 77 24.75 8.84 -10.37
N LYS A 78 24.36 7.63 -9.96
CA LYS A 78 25.18 6.65 -9.21
C LYS A 78 25.55 7.06 -7.78
N GLN A 79 25.13 8.22 -7.29
CA GLN A 79 25.36 8.68 -5.91
C GLN A 79 24.09 8.63 -5.07
N TRP A 80 24.24 8.43 -3.76
CA TRP A 80 23.12 8.43 -2.82
C TRP A 80 22.84 9.85 -2.33
N HIS A 81 21.59 10.30 -2.51
CA HIS A 81 21.13 11.58 -2.00
C HIS A 81 19.89 11.38 -1.14
N SER A 82 19.78 12.15 -0.05
CA SER A 82 18.54 12.21 0.70
C SER A 82 17.47 12.94 -0.13
N TYR A 83 16.21 12.55 0.03
CA TYR A 83 15.08 13.17 -0.68
C TYR A 83 14.96 14.67 -0.39
N ALA A 84 15.39 15.13 0.79
CA ALA A 84 15.47 16.55 1.13
C ALA A 84 16.36 17.35 0.17
N LYS A 85 17.43 16.74 -0.37
CA LYS A 85 18.32 17.34 -1.36
C LYS A 85 17.73 17.21 -2.77
N VAL A 86 17.22 16.03 -3.13
CA VAL A 86 16.69 15.75 -4.48
C VAL A 86 15.50 16.64 -4.84
N VAL A 87 14.53 16.79 -3.93
CA VAL A 87 13.29 17.53 -4.21
C VAL A 87 13.49 19.05 -4.22
N LYS A 88 14.49 19.58 -3.49
CA LYS A 88 14.86 21.00 -3.60
C LYS A 88 15.43 21.35 -4.99
N THR A 89 16.06 20.38 -5.65
CA THR A 89 16.65 20.55 -6.99
C THR A 89 15.61 20.40 -8.11
N GLN A 90 14.44 19.83 -7.83
CA GLN A 90 13.31 19.76 -8.77
C GLN A 90 12.23 20.78 -8.39
N ARG A 91 12.51 22.07 -8.62
CA ARG A 91 11.42 23.02 -8.94
C ARG A 91 10.88 22.59 -10.30
N ILE A 92 9.85 21.78 -10.29
CA ILE A 92 9.05 21.50 -11.47
C ILE A 92 8.43 22.85 -11.89
N LEU A 93 8.83 23.33 -13.05
CA LEU A 93 8.08 24.33 -13.83
C LEU A 93 6.72 23.78 -14.20
#